data_AF-A0A5R2NJE0-F1
#
_entry.id   AF-A0A5R2NJE0-F1
#
_cell.length_a   1.000
_cell.length_b   1.000
_cell.length_c   1.000
_cell.angle_alpha   90.00
_cell.angle_beta   90.00
_cell.angle_gamma   90.00
#
_symmetry.space_group_name_H-M   'P 1'
#
loop_
_entity.id
_entity.type
_entity.pdbx_description
1 polymer ?
#
loop_
_entity_poly.entity_id
_entity_poly.type
_entity_poly.pdbx_seq_one_letter_code
_entity_poly.pdbx_strand_id
1 'polypeptide(L)'
;MAFSDLAHYINFGNGSSTGHYAVTQWAAGASISAGALRRQLATPTVGNERVFVCVVAGTTGGSEPAWSIGSRGLKTTDNTVTWQEVSGQPAMNGDATNTVPWLTIKNTSVSLGQVIKNGSGTHYFICTTAGTAGNGSEPTWNTTAGNTTADNTITWTCLGAVGSFSGWAAPHARIGNATTNFSGGTVFPPMYVGHSHAETQSTALSIAAFGSFATPGKVICVNTAGSVPPVSADLRTSATVSTTSGSNITLGTTSQFTHYYGITFDCGGSGSASSPTFSLSGSNGGHIFDNCVLKVSATGSTGAIFLTAGGNDNTTELRNTQVSFGNTGQRIYINGGKIKWINTASALQGTVPNTLFDWNGAGDIECRGVDFSAAGAGKTLVNITATVSRRVRFHDCKLNASVTKVASNVPSALDVDFYRSGSSGVNYNINRTRLQGTLDEETTIIRTGGANDGTTGLSWKIITGTSVSFSEPFEAPPIAVWNDTTGSSVTVTVEGIWGGGAVPNNDDIWIEVEYLGSNTSPLASLASSAKADLLASSAALASSSATWGGSTTKFKMTATFTPQQKGWLLVYIKAAKASSTFYVDYKATLS
;
A
#
# COMPACT_ATOMS: atom_id res chain seq x y z
N MET A 1 -10.90 -6.46 -28.95
CA MET A 1 -9.72 -7.30 -28.67
C MET A 1 -8.58 -6.41 -28.23
N ALA A 2 -7.88 -6.80 -27.16
CA ALA A 2 -6.84 -6.00 -26.53
C ALA A 2 -5.60 -5.91 -27.43
N PHE A 3 -4.93 -4.76 -27.43
CA PHE A 3 -3.63 -4.58 -28.06
C PHE A 3 -2.59 -5.48 -27.40
N SER A 4 -1.61 -5.96 -28.16
CA SER A 4 -0.57 -6.89 -27.68
C SER A 4 0.67 -6.19 -27.10
N ASP A 5 0.59 -4.89 -26.85
CA ASP A 5 1.72 -4.09 -26.39
C ASP A 5 2.35 -4.62 -25.10
N LEU A 6 3.67 -4.57 -25.03
CA LEU A 6 4.44 -5.13 -23.90
C LEU A 6 4.92 -4.05 -22.91
N ALA A 7 4.63 -2.77 -23.17
CA ALA A 7 4.84 -1.65 -22.26
C ALA A 7 3.96 -0.47 -22.67
N HIS A 8 3.74 0.49 -21.77
CA HIS A 8 3.13 1.79 -22.10
C HIS A 8 3.97 2.95 -21.56
N TYR A 9 4.01 4.05 -22.30
CA TYR A 9 4.74 5.26 -21.95
C TYR A 9 3.77 6.41 -21.64
N ILE A 10 3.99 7.09 -20.51
CA ILE A 10 3.12 8.15 -20.01
C ILE A 10 3.96 9.35 -19.57
N ASN A 11 3.70 10.53 -20.12
CA ASN A 11 4.37 11.75 -19.72
C ASN A 11 3.51 12.94 -20.14
N PHE A 12 2.75 13.52 -19.21
CA PHE A 12 2.07 14.79 -19.45
C PHE A 12 3.08 15.88 -19.77
N GLY A 13 4.25 15.84 -19.10
CA GLY A 13 5.22 16.91 -19.09
C GLY A 13 4.80 18.03 -18.13
N ASN A 14 5.24 19.25 -18.47
CA ASN A 14 5.03 20.48 -17.71
C ASN A 14 3.87 21.36 -18.23
N GLY A 15 3.03 20.84 -19.12
CA GLY A 15 1.95 21.61 -19.74
C GLY A 15 2.36 22.56 -20.86
N SER A 16 3.64 22.61 -21.28
CA SER A 16 4.11 23.57 -22.29
C SER A 16 5.15 23.04 -23.29
N SER A 17 6.19 22.34 -22.83
CA SER A 17 7.37 22.05 -23.67
C SER A 17 7.99 20.66 -23.49
N THR A 18 7.46 19.84 -22.59
CA THR A 18 7.98 18.49 -22.29
C THR A 18 6.87 17.45 -22.38
N GLY A 19 7.26 16.16 -22.41
CA GLY A 19 6.30 15.04 -22.48
C GLY A 19 5.37 15.17 -23.68
N HIS A 20 4.06 15.01 -23.46
CA HIS A 20 3.04 15.17 -24.48
C HIS A 20 3.14 16.53 -25.20
N TYR A 21 3.46 17.62 -24.48
CA TYR A 21 3.51 18.96 -25.07
C TYR A 21 4.73 19.19 -25.98
N ALA A 22 5.77 18.36 -25.88
CA ALA A 22 6.92 18.38 -26.78
C ALA A 22 6.59 17.84 -28.18
N VAL A 23 5.51 17.06 -28.33
CA VAL A 23 5.06 16.58 -29.63
C VAL A 23 4.61 17.78 -30.46
N THR A 24 5.09 17.85 -31.71
CA THR A 24 4.74 18.91 -32.64
C THR A 24 3.22 19.02 -32.80
N GLN A 25 2.69 20.22 -32.67
CA GLN A 25 1.26 20.47 -32.86
C GLN A 25 0.87 20.37 -34.33
N TRP A 26 -0.39 20.01 -34.58
CA TRP A 26 -1.01 20.18 -35.88
C TRP A 26 -0.89 21.63 -36.35
N ALA A 27 -0.71 21.83 -37.66
CA ALA A 27 -0.64 23.15 -38.29
C ALA A 27 -1.39 23.13 -39.63
N ALA A 28 -2.02 24.24 -39.98
CA ALA A 28 -2.79 24.39 -41.21
C ALA A 28 -1.88 24.43 -42.45
N GLY A 29 -2.30 23.78 -43.54
CA GLY A 29 -1.58 23.77 -44.82
C GLY A 29 -0.16 23.21 -44.77
N ALA A 30 0.16 22.41 -43.75
CA ALA A 30 1.48 21.84 -43.55
C ALA A 30 1.68 20.60 -44.43
N SER A 31 2.84 20.48 -45.09
CA SER A 31 3.26 19.26 -45.76
C SER A 31 3.75 18.25 -44.73
N ILE A 32 3.14 17.07 -44.72
CA ILE A 32 3.36 16.01 -43.74
C ILE A 32 3.83 14.74 -44.45
N SER A 33 4.98 14.23 -44.00
CA SER A 33 5.48 12.92 -44.42
C SER A 33 4.84 11.80 -43.59
N ALA A 34 4.65 10.62 -44.19
CA ALA A 34 4.22 9.44 -43.45
C ALA A 34 5.26 9.09 -42.36
N GLY A 35 4.77 8.61 -41.21
CA GLY A 35 5.57 8.40 -40.00
C GLY A 35 5.72 9.64 -39.12
N ALA A 36 5.37 10.85 -39.61
CA ALA A 36 5.41 12.05 -38.78
C ALA A 36 4.37 12.01 -37.66
N LEU A 37 4.79 12.40 -36.45
CA LEU A 37 3.93 12.49 -35.27
C LEU A 37 3.36 13.90 -35.12
N ARG A 38 2.08 13.97 -34.75
CA ARG A 38 1.39 15.22 -34.37
C ARG A 38 0.53 15.01 -33.14
N ARG A 39 0.35 16.09 -32.39
CA ARG A 39 -0.74 16.20 -31.42
C ARG A 39 -1.71 17.28 -31.85
N GLN A 40 -2.86 17.27 -31.19
CA GLN A 40 -3.91 18.27 -31.33
C GLN A 40 -3.40 19.66 -30.91
N LEU A 41 -4.07 20.73 -31.32
CA LEU A 41 -3.82 22.08 -30.82
C LEU A 41 -4.04 22.16 -29.29
N ALA A 42 -3.56 23.23 -28.66
CA ALA A 42 -3.18 23.29 -27.24
C ALA A 42 -4.29 23.12 -26.17
N THR A 43 -5.52 22.73 -26.53
CA THR A 43 -6.64 22.63 -25.58
C THR A 43 -7.59 21.45 -25.85
N PRO A 44 -7.12 20.18 -25.94
CA PRO A 44 -8.05 19.06 -25.91
C PRO A 44 -8.78 19.05 -24.56
N THR A 45 -10.03 18.59 -24.55
CA THR A 45 -10.72 18.29 -23.30
C THR A 45 -9.88 17.32 -22.47
N VAL A 46 -9.91 17.49 -21.15
CA VAL A 46 -9.23 16.57 -20.21
C VAL A 46 -9.62 15.12 -20.51
N GLY A 47 -8.63 14.26 -20.70
CA GLY A 47 -8.82 12.85 -21.05
C GLY A 47 -8.81 12.59 -22.56
N ASN A 48 -8.86 13.62 -23.40
CA ASN A 48 -8.87 13.50 -24.85
C ASN A 48 -7.53 13.80 -25.51
N GLU A 49 -6.49 14.10 -24.74
CA GLU A 49 -5.13 14.35 -25.26
C GLU A 49 -4.58 13.08 -25.95
N ARG A 50 -4.27 13.17 -27.23
CA ARG A 50 -3.75 12.06 -28.05
C ARG A 50 -2.57 12.48 -28.94
N VAL A 51 -1.74 11.50 -29.29
CA VAL A 51 -0.71 11.62 -30.32
C VAL A 51 -1.10 10.74 -31.51
N PHE A 52 -0.89 11.28 -32.71
CA PHE A 52 -1.25 10.65 -33.97
C PHE A 52 -0.03 10.54 -34.88
N VAL A 53 0.05 9.45 -35.62
CA VAL A 53 1.04 9.25 -36.69
C VAL A 53 0.38 9.44 -38.05
N CYS A 54 1.08 10.06 -38.98
CA CYS A 54 0.66 10.16 -40.37
C CYS A 54 0.84 8.80 -41.06
N VAL A 55 -0.25 8.20 -41.53
CA VAL A 55 -0.23 6.93 -42.29
C VAL A 55 -0.43 7.11 -43.79
N VAL A 56 -0.93 8.28 -44.22
CA VAL A 56 -0.96 8.72 -45.62
C VAL A 56 -0.43 10.15 -45.67
N ALA A 57 0.70 10.33 -46.36
CA ALA A 57 1.37 11.62 -46.51
C ALA A 57 0.54 12.60 -47.37
N GLY A 58 0.73 13.90 -47.15
CA GLY A 58 0.00 14.92 -47.89
C GLY A 58 0.10 16.30 -47.24
N THR A 59 -0.85 17.17 -47.56
CA THR A 59 -1.00 18.50 -46.98
C THR A 59 -2.22 18.56 -46.08
N THR A 60 -2.07 19.04 -44.85
CA THR A 60 -3.19 19.23 -43.89
C THR A 60 -4.19 20.27 -44.40
N GLY A 61 -5.41 20.24 -43.86
CA GLY A 61 -6.46 21.21 -44.18
C GLY A 61 -6.15 22.63 -43.72
N GLY A 62 -7.05 23.56 -44.08
CA GLY A 62 -6.99 24.95 -43.60
C GLY A 62 -7.41 25.13 -42.13
N SER A 63 -8.03 24.11 -41.53
CA SER A 63 -8.49 24.08 -40.14
C SER A 63 -8.24 22.71 -39.52
N GLU A 64 -8.08 22.65 -38.19
CA GLU A 64 -7.81 21.40 -37.48
C GLU A 64 -8.97 20.40 -37.68
N PRO A 65 -8.68 19.12 -38.01
CA PRO A 65 -9.73 18.13 -38.21
C PRO A 65 -10.42 17.75 -36.89
N ALA A 66 -11.64 17.22 -36.99
CA ALA A 66 -12.28 16.56 -35.87
C ALA A 66 -11.60 15.20 -35.59
N TRP A 67 -10.80 15.15 -34.53
CA TRP A 67 -10.04 13.96 -34.15
C TRP A 67 -10.94 12.81 -33.68
N SER A 68 -10.73 11.61 -34.23
CA SER A 68 -11.42 10.39 -33.80
C SER A 68 -10.67 9.74 -32.62
N ILE A 69 -11.26 9.80 -31.41
CA ILE A 69 -10.56 9.49 -30.14
C ILE A 69 -11.27 8.48 -29.21
N GLY A 70 -12.34 7.83 -29.67
CA GLY A 70 -13.16 6.89 -28.87
C GLY A 70 -12.56 5.49 -28.67
N SER A 71 -11.54 5.13 -29.43
CA SER A 71 -10.80 3.88 -29.30
C SER A 71 -9.39 4.09 -29.84
N ARG A 72 -8.41 3.37 -29.29
CA ARG A 72 -7.04 3.42 -29.80
C ARG A 72 -7.00 2.97 -31.27
N GLY A 73 -6.13 3.60 -32.05
CA GLY A 73 -5.91 3.24 -33.44
C GLY A 73 -6.95 3.76 -34.44
N LEU A 74 -7.94 4.55 -34.01
CA LEU A 74 -8.88 5.20 -34.93
C LEU A 74 -8.14 6.14 -35.89
N LYS A 75 -8.71 6.28 -37.09
CA LYS A 75 -8.16 7.13 -38.14
C LYS A 75 -8.90 8.47 -38.23
N THR A 76 -8.21 9.51 -38.68
CA THR A 76 -8.80 10.81 -38.98
C THR A 76 -8.28 11.31 -40.32
N THR A 77 -9.20 11.60 -41.24
CA THR A 77 -8.87 12.21 -42.53
C THR A 77 -8.76 13.73 -42.37
N ASP A 78 -7.67 14.30 -42.85
CA ASP A 78 -7.33 15.72 -42.77
C ASP A 78 -6.85 16.19 -44.13
N ASN A 79 -7.80 16.64 -44.96
CA ASN A 79 -7.57 16.91 -46.38
C ASN A 79 -6.97 15.67 -47.09
N THR A 80 -5.69 15.73 -47.47
CA THR A 80 -4.99 14.61 -48.14
C THR A 80 -4.20 13.75 -47.15
N VAL A 81 -4.05 14.19 -45.90
CA VAL A 81 -3.36 13.46 -44.84
C VAL A 81 -4.34 12.50 -44.17
N THR A 82 -3.88 11.30 -43.83
CA THR A 82 -4.61 10.42 -42.90
C THR A 82 -3.77 10.21 -41.64
N TRP A 83 -4.37 10.52 -40.50
CA TRP A 83 -3.80 10.34 -39.17
C TRP A 83 -4.31 9.06 -38.52
N GLN A 84 -3.51 8.43 -37.67
CA GLN A 84 -3.92 7.30 -36.83
C GLN A 84 -3.37 7.44 -35.41
N GLU A 85 -4.21 7.18 -34.41
CA GLU A 85 -3.86 7.35 -32.99
C GLU A 85 -2.83 6.30 -32.51
N VAL A 86 -1.78 6.76 -31.81
CA VAL A 86 -0.63 5.92 -31.39
C VAL A 86 -0.08 6.27 -30.00
N SER A 87 -0.88 6.86 -29.12
CA SER A 87 -0.42 7.33 -27.82
C SER A 87 0.09 6.18 -26.96
N GLY A 88 1.23 6.40 -26.31
CA GLY A 88 1.86 5.53 -25.33
C GLY A 88 2.47 4.24 -25.86
N GLN A 89 2.38 3.98 -27.17
CA GLN A 89 2.85 2.72 -27.75
C GLN A 89 4.39 2.61 -27.71
N PRO A 90 4.97 1.44 -27.39
CA PRO A 90 6.42 1.26 -27.28
C PRO A 90 7.21 1.77 -28.51
N ALA A 91 6.76 1.38 -29.71
CA ALA A 91 7.43 1.72 -30.96
C ALA A 91 7.60 3.22 -31.16
N MET A 92 6.54 3.98 -30.87
CA MET A 92 6.53 5.44 -31.03
C MET A 92 7.26 6.16 -29.90
N ASN A 93 7.73 5.43 -28.90
CA ASN A 93 8.51 5.93 -27.78
C ASN A 93 9.93 5.33 -27.78
N GLY A 94 10.41 4.86 -28.93
CA GLY A 94 11.78 4.37 -29.15
C GLY A 94 12.06 2.97 -28.61
N ASP A 95 11.04 2.27 -28.12
CA ASP A 95 11.20 0.97 -27.44
C ASP A 95 10.99 -0.20 -28.40
N ALA A 96 12.06 -0.53 -29.13
CA ALA A 96 12.07 -1.67 -30.02
C ALA A 96 11.91 -2.99 -29.24
N THR A 97 12.41 -3.08 -28.01
CA THR A 97 12.38 -4.31 -27.20
C THR A 97 10.95 -4.71 -26.86
N ASN A 98 10.14 -3.77 -26.38
CA ASN A 98 8.73 -4.01 -26.03
C ASN A 98 7.77 -3.79 -27.21
N THR A 99 8.28 -3.47 -28.39
CA THR A 99 7.47 -3.52 -29.62
C THR A 99 7.32 -4.97 -30.10
N VAL A 100 6.07 -5.39 -30.24
CA VAL A 100 5.71 -6.76 -30.62
C VAL A 100 6.27 -7.09 -32.02
N PRO A 101 7.04 -8.18 -32.18
CA PRO A 101 7.44 -8.64 -33.51
C PRO A 101 6.26 -9.32 -34.22
N TRP A 102 6.21 -9.24 -35.55
CA TRP A 102 5.19 -9.90 -36.37
C TRP A 102 4.99 -11.38 -36.00
N LEU A 103 6.07 -12.09 -35.71
CA LEU A 103 6.03 -13.52 -35.39
C LEU A 103 5.14 -13.83 -34.18
N THR A 104 5.03 -12.92 -33.21
CA THR A 104 4.19 -13.10 -32.00
C THR A 104 2.70 -12.97 -32.29
N ILE A 105 2.31 -12.25 -33.35
CA ILE A 105 0.91 -12.05 -33.74
C ILE A 105 0.50 -12.90 -34.95
N LYS A 106 1.39 -13.78 -35.42
CA LYS A 106 1.12 -14.70 -36.51
C LYS A 106 -0.15 -15.52 -36.21
N ASN A 107 -1.06 -15.60 -37.17
CA ASN A 107 -2.33 -16.33 -37.03
C ASN A 107 -3.20 -15.88 -35.84
N THR A 108 -3.05 -14.64 -35.38
CA THR A 108 -3.93 -14.04 -34.36
C THR A 108 -4.78 -12.92 -34.97
N SER A 109 -5.87 -12.59 -34.29
CA SER A 109 -6.65 -11.41 -34.66
C SER A 109 -5.93 -10.14 -34.19
N VAL A 110 -5.85 -9.15 -35.08
CA VAL A 110 -5.18 -7.87 -34.85
C VAL A 110 -6.20 -6.74 -34.95
N SER A 111 -6.21 -5.89 -33.92
CA SER A 111 -7.02 -4.68 -33.87
C SER A 111 -6.39 -3.55 -34.69
N LEU A 112 -7.23 -2.66 -35.22
CA LEU A 112 -6.80 -1.43 -35.87
C LEU A 112 -5.87 -0.63 -34.93
N GLY A 113 -4.71 -0.20 -35.44
CA GLY A 113 -3.72 0.58 -34.69
C GLY A 113 -2.73 -0.22 -33.85
N GLN A 114 -2.77 -1.56 -33.91
CA GLN A 114 -1.65 -2.35 -33.41
C GLN A 114 -0.39 -1.97 -34.19
N VAL A 115 0.70 -1.72 -33.46
CA VAL A 115 2.02 -1.54 -34.07
C VAL A 115 2.88 -2.75 -33.81
N ILE A 116 3.63 -3.15 -34.84
CA ILE A 116 4.59 -4.23 -34.81
C ILE A 116 5.93 -3.79 -35.39
N LYS A 117 6.95 -4.61 -35.16
CA LYS A 117 8.20 -4.59 -35.91
C LYS A 117 8.32 -5.83 -36.80
N ASN A 118 9.04 -5.71 -37.89
CA ASN A 118 9.43 -6.89 -38.67
C ASN A 118 10.42 -7.78 -37.90
N GLY A 119 10.63 -9.01 -38.36
CA GLY A 119 11.49 -10.01 -37.74
C GLY A 119 12.94 -9.57 -37.59
N SER A 120 13.43 -8.70 -38.49
CA SER A 120 14.76 -8.09 -38.38
C SER A 120 14.84 -6.90 -37.42
N GLY A 121 13.70 -6.39 -36.94
CA GLY A 121 13.63 -5.24 -36.04
C GLY A 121 14.10 -3.92 -36.66
N THR A 122 13.98 -3.77 -37.97
CA THR A 122 14.48 -2.60 -38.72
C THR A 122 13.41 -1.56 -39.01
N HIS A 123 12.15 -1.97 -39.13
CA HIS A 123 11.02 -1.09 -39.49
C HIS A 123 9.79 -1.35 -38.60
N TYR A 124 9.01 -0.29 -38.39
CA TYR A 124 7.72 -0.37 -37.71
C TYR A 124 6.56 -0.32 -38.70
N PHE A 125 5.49 -1.04 -38.36
CA PHE A 125 4.27 -1.12 -39.14
C PHE A 125 3.05 -0.95 -38.24
N ILE A 126 2.06 -0.21 -38.70
CA ILE A 126 0.77 -0.05 -38.03
C ILE A 126 -0.34 -0.76 -38.81
N CYS A 127 -1.21 -1.46 -38.10
CA CYS A 127 -2.40 -2.06 -38.69
C CYS A 127 -3.38 -0.96 -39.11
N THR A 128 -3.57 -0.79 -40.42
CA THR A 128 -4.53 0.17 -41.01
C THR A 128 -5.82 -0.50 -41.47
N THR A 129 -5.85 -1.82 -41.61
CA THR A 129 -7.07 -2.62 -41.80
C THR A 129 -7.02 -3.82 -40.86
N ALA A 130 -7.92 -3.87 -39.88
CA ALA A 130 -7.98 -4.94 -38.89
C ALA A 130 -8.40 -6.28 -39.51
N GLY A 131 -7.98 -7.39 -38.91
CA GLY A 131 -8.22 -8.72 -39.46
C GLY A 131 -7.43 -9.79 -38.71
N THR A 132 -7.08 -10.87 -39.41
CA THR A 132 -6.27 -11.98 -38.90
C THR A 132 -4.96 -12.01 -39.66
N ALA A 133 -3.83 -12.00 -38.93
CA ALA A 133 -2.51 -12.03 -39.55
C ALA A 133 -2.25 -13.37 -40.25
N GLY A 134 -1.37 -13.36 -41.24
CA GLY A 134 -1.03 -14.55 -42.00
C GLY A 134 -0.53 -15.69 -41.11
N ASN A 135 -0.77 -16.92 -41.58
CA ASN A 135 -0.32 -18.15 -40.93
C ASN A 135 0.97 -18.72 -41.58
N GLY A 136 1.57 -18.01 -42.53
CA GLY A 136 2.74 -18.43 -43.30
C GLY A 136 4.08 -17.91 -42.77
N SER A 137 5.05 -17.75 -43.67
CA SER A 137 6.25 -16.96 -43.42
C SER A 137 5.91 -15.48 -43.27
N GLU A 138 6.82 -14.72 -42.67
CA GLU A 138 6.68 -13.26 -42.59
C GLU A 138 6.48 -12.65 -43.98
N PRO A 139 5.53 -11.70 -44.17
CA PRO A 139 5.29 -11.09 -45.47
C PRO A 139 6.52 -10.30 -45.94
N THR A 140 6.65 -10.15 -47.25
CA THR A 140 7.65 -9.25 -47.83
C THR A 140 7.21 -7.81 -47.58
N TRP A 141 7.87 -7.15 -46.64
CA TRP A 141 7.50 -5.81 -46.20
C TRP A 141 7.83 -4.74 -47.21
N ASN A 142 6.87 -3.86 -47.50
CA ASN A 142 7.14 -2.57 -48.13
C ASN A 142 7.69 -1.60 -47.08
N THR A 143 8.98 -1.30 -47.15
CA THR A 143 9.68 -0.52 -46.12
C THR A 143 9.62 1.00 -46.32
N THR A 144 9.01 1.47 -47.41
CA THR A 144 8.78 2.91 -47.63
C THR A 144 7.63 3.40 -46.75
N ALA A 145 7.87 4.43 -45.92
CA ALA A 145 6.85 4.97 -45.03
C ALA A 145 5.59 5.41 -45.80
N GLY A 146 4.42 5.06 -45.27
CA GLY A 146 3.11 5.31 -45.88
C GLY A 146 2.64 4.23 -46.87
N ASN A 147 3.56 3.41 -47.40
CA ASN A 147 3.17 2.29 -48.24
C ASN A 147 2.60 1.13 -47.42
N THR A 148 1.78 0.32 -48.07
CA THR A 148 1.08 -0.80 -47.44
C THR A 148 1.67 -2.17 -47.81
N THR A 149 1.49 -3.13 -46.91
CA THR A 149 1.75 -4.56 -47.13
C THR A 149 0.48 -5.32 -46.75
N ALA A 150 -0.04 -6.13 -47.65
CA ALA A 150 -1.14 -7.04 -47.35
C ALA A 150 -0.61 -8.28 -46.63
N ASP A 151 -1.30 -8.70 -45.57
CA ASP A 151 -0.96 -9.86 -44.76
C ASP A 151 -2.26 -10.59 -44.39
N ASN A 152 -2.65 -11.55 -45.23
CA ASN A 152 -3.95 -12.20 -45.18
C ASN A 152 -5.11 -11.17 -45.24
N THR A 153 -5.93 -11.04 -44.20
CA THR A 153 -7.04 -10.06 -44.16
C THR A 153 -6.64 -8.72 -43.56
N ILE A 154 -5.38 -8.56 -43.14
CA ILE A 154 -4.84 -7.32 -42.56
C ILE A 154 -4.12 -6.50 -43.64
N THR A 155 -4.19 -5.19 -43.49
CA THR A 155 -3.28 -4.25 -44.17
C THR A 155 -2.38 -3.59 -43.13
N TRP A 156 -1.07 -3.74 -43.33
CA TRP A 156 -0.04 -3.04 -42.58
C TRP A 156 0.43 -1.80 -43.35
N THR A 157 0.59 -0.67 -42.68
CA THR A 157 1.24 0.52 -43.24
C THR A 157 2.59 0.72 -42.59
N CYS A 158 3.64 0.89 -43.39
CA CYS A 158 4.97 1.18 -42.89
C CYS A 158 5.01 2.57 -42.27
N LEU A 159 5.56 2.68 -41.05
CA LEU A 159 5.78 3.95 -40.37
C LEU A 159 7.19 4.51 -40.58
N GLY A 160 8.12 3.68 -41.06
CA GLY A 160 9.52 4.02 -41.27
C GLY A 160 10.48 3.14 -40.48
N ALA A 161 11.77 3.49 -40.54
CA ALA A 161 12.82 2.79 -39.83
C ALA A 161 12.66 2.96 -38.31
N VAL A 162 13.04 1.94 -37.54
CA VAL A 162 12.97 1.96 -36.07
C VAL A 162 13.69 3.17 -35.47
N GLY A 163 14.85 3.53 -36.02
CA GLY A 163 15.65 4.67 -35.57
C GLY A 163 15.04 6.05 -35.84
N SER A 164 13.94 6.14 -36.59
CA SER A 164 13.23 7.39 -36.85
C SER A 164 12.37 7.85 -35.66
N PHE A 165 12.17 6.99 -34.65
CA PHE A 165 11.38 7.29 -33.46
C PHE A 165 12.28 7.39 -32.23
N SER A 166 12.36 8.58 -31.66
CA SER A 166 13.14 8.81 -30.43
C SER A 166 12.41 8.30 -29.19
N GLY A 167 13.15 8.16 -28.09
CA GLY A 167 12.59 7.91 -26.77
C GLY A 167 11.49 8.93 -26.44
N TRP A 168 10.36 8.45 -25.91
CA TRP A 168 9.27 9.29 -25.41
C TRP A 168 8.63 10.25 -26.44
N ALA A 169 8.64 9.92 -27.75
CA ALA A 169 8.11 10.80 -28.79
C ALA A 169 6.58 10.81 -28.93
N ALA A 170 5.87 9.85 -28.34
CA ALA A 170 4.41 9.79 -28.36
C ALA A 170 3.83 9.21 -27.06
N PRO A 171 4.06 9.80 -25.88
CA PRO A 171 3.56 9.26 -24.63
C PRO A 171 2.05 9.51 -24.51
N HIS A 172 1.36 8.70 -23.70
CA HIS A 172 0.07 9.13 -23.15
C HIS A 172 0.27 10.39 -22.31
N ALA A 173 -0.67 11.33 -22.40
CA ALA A 173 -0.64 12.51 -21.54
C ALA A 173 -1.00 12.16 -20.09
N ARG A 174 -1.94 11.24 -19.87
CA ARG A 174 -2.57 11.00 -18.56
C ARG A 174 -2.50 9.54 -18.14
N ILE A 175 -2.30 9.28 -16.84
CA ILE A 175 -2.28 7.91 -16.31
C ILE A 175 -3.65 7.26 -16.46
N GLY A 176 -4.73 7.99 -16.13
CA GLY A 176 -6.10 7.46 -16.22
C GLY A 176 -6.46 6.93 -17.61
N ASN A 177 -6.01 7.59 -18.67
CA ASN A 177 -6.24 7.14 -20.06
C ASN A 177 -5.44 5.89 -20.41
N ALA A 178 -4.26 5.74 -19.81
CA ALA A 178 -3.38 4.63 -20.12
C ALA A 178 -3.86 3.35 -19.41
N THR A 179 -4.42 3.46 -18.20
CA THR A 179 -4.87 2.28 -17.42
C THR A 179 -6.16 1.65 -17.95
N THR A 180 -7.04 2.41 -18.63
CA THR A 180 -8.26 1.86 -19.25
C THR A 180 -7.99 0.83 -20.33
N ASN A 181 -6.79 0.85 -20.95
CA ASN A 181 -6.40 -0.15 -21.94
C ASN A 181 -6.15 -1.54 -21.33
N PHE A 182 -5.97 -1.63 -20.00
CA PHE A 182 -5.58 -2.85 -19.29
C PHE A 182 -6.60 -3.35 -18.27
N SER A 183 -7.61 -2.54 -17.96
CA SER A 183 -8.66 -2.92 -17.01
C SER A 183 -9.39 -4.17 -17.52
N GLY A 184 -9.29 -5.28 -16.78
CA GLY A 184 -9.91 -6.57 -17.14
C GLY A 184 -9.09 -7.47 -18.08
N GLY A 185 -7.84 -7.09 -18.41
CA GLY A 185 -6.91 -7.96 -19.15
C GLY A 185 -6.32 -9.09 -18.30
N THR A 186 -5.66 -10.06 -18.95
CA THR A 186 -4.90 -11.14 -18.29
C THR A 186 -3.38 -10.96 -18.38
N VAL A 187 -2.93 -9.97 -19.16
CA VAL A 187 -1.52 -9.60 -19.33
C VAL A 187 -1.34 -8.17 -18.86
N PHE A 188 -0.33 -7.93 -18.03
CA PHE A 188 -0.13 -6.65 -17.32
C PHE A 188 1.27 -6.10 -17.60
N PRO A 189 1.51 -5.56 -18.81
CA PRO A 189 2.80 -4.95 -19.12
C PRO A 189 3.06 -3.73 -18.22
N PRO A 190 4.33 -3.38 -17.97
CA PRO A 190 4.66 -2.20 -17.18
C PRO A 190 4.25 -0.90 -17.89
N MET A 191 3.81 0.07 -17.09
CA MET A 191 3.56 1.43 -17.52
C MET A 191 4.68 2.32 -16.97
N TYR A 192 5.44 2.95 -17.86
CA TYR A 192 6.53 3.84 -17.52
C TYR A 192 6.03 5.30 -17.53
N VAL A 193 6.14 5.95 -16.38
CA VAL A 193 5.77 7.34 -16.17
C VAL A 193 7.04 8.18 -16.15
N GLY A 194 7.13 9.20 -17.00
CA GLY A 194 8.32 10.07 -17.03
C GLY A 194 8.50 10.83 -15.72
N HIS A 195 9.74 11.03 -15.28
CA HIS A 195 10.05 11.74 -14.03
C HIS A 195 9.56 13.20 -14.01
N SER A 196 9.38 13.80 -15.19
CA SER A 196 8.82 15.14 -15.38
C SER A 196 7.31 15.15 -15.57
N HIS A 197 6.64 14.01 -15.41
CA HIS A 197 5.19 13.90 -15.55
C HIS A 197 4.53 14.71 -14.43
N ALA A 198 3.77 15.74 -14.80
CA ALA A 198 2.98 16.53 -13.88
C ALA A 198 1.57 16.74 -14.43
N GLU A 199 0.67 15.78 -14.20
CA GLU A 199 -0.71 15.92 -14.60
C GLU A 199 -1.57 16.57 -13.50
N THR A 200 -2.38 17.53 -13.90
CA THR A 200 -3.34 18.22 -13.04
C THR A 200 -4.71 18.29 -13.70
N GLN A 201 -5.79 18.15 -12.92
CA GLN A 201 -7.18 18.28 -13.38
C GLN A 201 -8.01 19.12 -12.42
N SER A 202 -8.97 19.90 -12.94
CA SER A 202 -9.92 20.67 -12.11
C SER A 202 -11.13 19.85 -11.64
N THR A 203 -11.34 18.67 -12.23
CA THR A 203 -12.41 17.73 -11.91
C THR A 203 -11.87 16.53 -11.14
N ALA A 204 -12.77 15.75 -10.54
CA ALA A 204 -12.39 14.49 -9.87
C ALA A 204 -11.71 13.55 -10.86
N LEU A 205 -10.63 12.91 -10.41
CA LEU A 205 -9.83 11.98 -11.19
C LEU A 205 -10.12 10.55 -10.74
N SER A 206 -10.49 9.69 -11.69
CA SER A 206 -10.62 8.25 -11.47
C SER A 206 -9.59 7.50 -12.31
N ILE A 207 -8.76 6.68 -11.66
CA ILE A 207 -7.75 5.85 -12.31
C ILE A 207 -8.15 4.39 -12.11
N ALA A 208 -8.37 3.68 -13.22
CA ALA A 208 -8.64 2.25 -13.18
C ALA A 208 -7.40 1.49 -12.66
N ALA A 209 -7.63 0.47 -11.83
CA ALA A 209 -6.60 -0.52 -11.57
C ALA A 209 -6.52 -1.55 -12.69
N PHE A 210 -5.46 -2.33 -12.62
CA PHE A 210 -5.19 -3.49 -13.45
C PHE A 210 -4.19 -4.38 -12.71
N GLY A 211 -4.01 -5.60 -13.19
CA GLY A 211 -3.21 -6.59 -12.49
C GLY A 211 -4.04 -7.50 -11.61
N SER A 212 -3.36 -8.50 -11.04
CA SER A 212 -3.91 -9.43 -10.05
C SER A 212 -2.97 -9.51 -8.84
N PHE A 213 -3.44 -10.08 -7.74
CA PHE A 213 -2.58 -10.28 -6.57
C PHE A 213 -1.32 -11.10 -6.89
N ALA A 214 -1.43 -12.12 -7.75
CA ALA A 214 -0.31 -12.95 -8.18
C ALA A 214 0.61 -12.26 -9.19
N THR A 215 0.10 -11.30 -9.96
CA THR A 215 0.86 -10.52 -10.93
C THR A 215 0.36 -9.07 -10.93
N PRO A 216 0.86 -8.25 -9.99
CA PRO A 216 0.43 -6.85 -9.90
C PRO A 216 0.70 -6.09 -11.18
N GLY A 217 -0.24 -5.24 -11.58
CA GLY A 217 -0.02 -4.21 -12.59
C GLY A 217 1.05 -3.24 -12.09
N LYS A 218 1.86 -2.66 -12.99
CA LYS A 218 2.99 -1.81 -12.59
C LYS A 218 2.90 -0.44 -13.24
N VAL A 219 2.96 0.61 -12.43
CA VAL A 219 3.03 2.01 -12.85
C VAL A 219 4.25 2.65 -12.21
N ILE A 220 5.29 2.93 -12.99
CA ILE A 220 6.65 3.16 -12.48
C ILE A 220 7.18 4.49 -12.97
N CYS A 221 7.54 5.38 -12.05
CA CYS A 221 8.23 6.62 -12.36
C CYS A 221 9.70 6.36 -12.77
N VAL A 222 10.11 6.87 -13.93
CA VAL A 222 11.42 6.61 -14.56
C VAL A 222 12.01 7.85 -15.22
N ASN A 223 13.33 7.86 -15.40
CA ASN A 223 14.08 8.89 -16.10
C ASN A 223 13.83 8.83 -17.61
N THR A 224 13.31 9.90 -18.22
CA THR A 224 13.01 9.94 -19.66
C THR A 224 14.25 10.18 -20.51
N ALA A 225 15.34 10.67 -19.91
CA ALA A 225 16.66 10.75 -20.53
C ALA A 225 17.49 9.46 -20.30
N GLY A 226 16.89 8.44 -19.68
CA GLY A 226 17.51 7.17 -19.36
C GLY A 226 17.45 6.14 -20.49
N SER A 227 17.50 4.86 -20.12
CA SER A 227 17.42 3.76 -21.09
C SER A 227 16.01 3.60 -21.65
N VAL A 228 15.92 3.08 -22.87
CA VAL A 228 14.65 2.69 -23.50
C VAL A 228 14.80 1.24 -24.01
N PRO A 229 14.14 0.25 -23.38
CA PRO A 229 13.24 0.38 -22.23
C PRO A 229 13.96 0.78 -20.93
N PRO A 230 13.25 1.41 -19.97
CA PRO A 230 13.81 1.78 -18.67
C PRO A 230 14.33 0.57 -17.87
N VAL A 231 15.48 0.77 -17.20
CA VAL A 231 16.12 -0.21 -16.31
C VAL A 231 16.16 0.30 -14.86
N SER A 232 16.68 -0.50 -13.93
CA SER A 232 16.71 -0.15 -12.50
C SER A 232 17.41 1.19 -12.19
N ALA A 233 18.44 1.57 -12.95
CA ALA A 233 19.12 2.86 -12.80
C ALA A 233 18.24 4.07 -13.18
N ASP A 234 17.16 3.83 -13.93
CA ASP A 234 16.25 4.86 -14.39
C ASP A 234 15.13 5.16 -13.38
N LEU A 235 14.98 4.40 -12.30
CA LEU A 235 13.93 4.65 -11.29
C LEU A 235 14.01 6.07 -10.72
N ARG A 236 12.87 6.76 -10.63
CA ARG A 236 12.72 8.12 -10.08
C ARG A 236 11.49 8.21 -9.18
N THR A 237 11.34 9.33 -8.46
CA THR A 237 10.25 9.53 -7.48
C THR A 237 9.56 10.89 -7.61
N SER A 238 9.63 11.51 -8.79
CA SER A 238 9.23 12.93 -8.99
C SER A 238 7.97 13.13 -9.83
N ALA A 239 7.35 12.05 -10.32
CA ALA A 239 6.10 12.17 -11.09
C ALA A 239 4.95 12.60 -10.17
N THR A 240 4.08 13.48 -10.66
CA THR A 240 2.94 14.01 -9.91
C THR A 240 1.62 13.83 -10.66
N VAL A 241 0.60 13.44 -9.91
CA VAL A 241 -0.79 13.29 -10.34
C VAL A 241 -1.63 14.07 -9.35
N SER A 242 -2.32 15.11 -9.83
CA SER A 242 -2.97 16.07 -8.95
C SER A 242 -4.35 16.51 -9.41
N THR A 243 -5.15 16.96 -8.45
CA THR A 243 -6.39 17.69 -8.72
C THR A 243 -6.33 19.07 -8.08
N THR A 244 -7.05 20.03 -8.63
CA THR A 244 -7.26 21.36 -8.02
C THR A 244 -8.64 21.47 -7.40
N SER A 245 -8.86 22.54 -6.63
CA SER A 245 -10.13 22.79 -5.93
C SER A 245 -10.49 21.62 -4.99
N GLY A 246 -11.76 21.32 -4.77
CA GLY A 246 -12.21 20.21 -3.92
C GLY A 246 -12.37 18.86 -4.62
N SER A 247 -11.62 18.64 -5.69
CA SER A 247 -11.76 17.45 -6.53
C SER A 247 -11.01 16.25 -5.95
N ASN A 248 -11.67 15.08 -5.95
CA ASN A 248 -11.12 13.82 -5.43
C ASN A 248 -10.13 13.17 -6.38
N ILE A 249 -9.27 12.30 -5.83
CA ILE A 249 -8.56 11.26 -6.59
C ILE A 249 -9.08 9.90 -6.11
N THR A 250 -9.48 9.05 -7.04
CA THR A 250 -9.97 7.70 -6.76
C THR A 250 -9.20 6.68 -7.60
N LEU A 251 -8.67 5.65 -6.94
CA LEU A 251 -8.04 4.49 -7.57
C LEU A 251 -8.96 3.28 -7.45
N GLY A 252 -9.27 2.63 -8.57
CA GLY A 252 -10.08 1.41 -8.58
C GLY A 252 -9.33 0.22 -7.94
N THR A 253 -10.06 -0.79 -7.47
CA THR A 253 -9.51 -2.01 -6.86
C THR A 253 -10.29 -3.28 -7.22
N THR A 254 -11.42 -3.20 -7.93
CA THR A 254 -12.32 -4.35 -8.12
C THR A 254 -11.62 -5.57 -8.73
N SER A 255 -11.32 -6.57 -7.90
CA SER A 255 -10.56 -7.78 -8.28
C SER A 255 -9.19 -7.52 -8.92
N GLN A 256 -8.60 -6.35 -8.63
CA GLN A 256 -7.39 -5.88 -9.29
C GLN A 256 -6.34 -5.43 -8.28
N PHE A 257 -5.07 -5.57 -8.65
CA PHE A 257 -3.96 -5.24 -7.77
C PHE A 257 -2.84 -4.51 -8.52
N THR A 258 -2.57 -3.25 -8.16
CA THR A 258 -1.62 -2.38 -8.87
C THR A 258 -0.52 -1.86 -7.96
N HIS A 259 0.72 -1.92 -8.44
CA HIS A 259 1.91 -1.37 -7.80
C HIS A 259 2.29 -0.03 -8.46
N TYR A 260 2.26 1.03 -7.66
CA TYR A 260 2.74 2.36 -8.01
C TYR A 260 4.12 2.60 -7.41
N TYR A 261 5.07 3.07 -8.22
CA TYR A 261 6.40 3.43 -7.77
C TYR A 261 6.72 4.89 -8.07
N GLY A 262 7.11 5.66 -7.05
CA GLY A 262 7.72 6.98 -7.25
C GLY A 262 6.76 8.08 -7.73
N ILE A 263 5.46 7.94 -7.43
CA ILE A 263 4.42 8.88 -7.84
C ILE A 263 3.84 9.59 -6.62
N THR A 264 3.70 10.91 -6.71
CA THR A 264 2.93 11.72 -5.78
C THR A 264 1.49 11.85 -6.27
N PHE A 265 0.54 11.40 -5.46
CA PHE A 265 -0.88 11.64 -5.67
C PHE A 265 -1.34 12.76 -4.73
N ASP A 266 -1.75 13.89 -5.29
CA ASP A 266 -2.14 15.08 -4.54
C ASP A 266 -3.59 15.48 -4.85
N CYS A 267 -4.52 15.09 -3.98
CA CYS A 267 -5.91 15.49 -4.14
C CYS A 267 -6.17 16.83 -3.46
N GLY A 268 -6.84 17.69 -4.22
CA GLY A 268 -7.25 19.01 -3.78
C GLY A 268 -6.20 20.08 -4.01
N GLY A 269 -6.66 21.30 -4.28
CA GLY A 269 -5.78 22.46 -4.39
C GLY A 269 -5.28 22.92 -3.01
N SER A 270 -3.98 23.25 -2.91
CA SER A 270 -3.41 23.88 -1.72
C SER A 270 -4.20 25.13 -1.33
N GLY A 271 -4.66 25.21 -0.08
CA GLY A 271 -5.45 26.34 0.42
C GLY A 271 -6.96 26.27 0.12
N SER A 272 -7.43 25.23 -0.57
CA SER A 272 -8.87 25.03 -0.76
C SER A 272 -9.56 24.66 0.55
N ALA A 273 -10.59 25.40 0.97
CA ALA A 273 -11.37 25.09 2.17
C ALA A 273 -12.30 23.86 2.04
N SER A 274 -12.24 23.18 0.90
CA SER A 274 -13.00 21.95 0.62
C SER A 274 -12.37 20.72 1.29
N SER A 275 -13.11 19.62 1.31
CA SER A 275 -12.70 18.35 1.91
C SER A 275 -12.59 17.23 0.88
N PRO A 276 -11.62 17.31 -0.06
CA PRO A 276 -11.40 16.26 -1.03
C PRO A 276 -10.84 15.00 -0.35
N THR A 277 -10.93 13.92 -1.10
CA THR A 277 -10.50 12.61 -0.65
C THR A 277 -9.55 11.98 -1.66
N PHE A 278 -8.48 11.39 -1.16
CA PHE A 278 -7.74 10.37 -1.87
C PHE A 278 -8.36 9.04 -1.47
N SER A 279 -8.86 8.26 -2.42
CA SER A 279 -9.67 7.09 -2.10
C SER A 279 -9.34 5.89 -2.95
N LEU A 280 -9.44 4.72 -2.34
CA LEU A 280 -9.56 3.46 -3.06
C LEU A 280 -11.05 3.13 -3.22
N SER A 281 -11.45 2.61 -4.39
CA SER A 281 -12.84 2.20 -4.66
C SER A 281 -12.91 0.79 -5.25
N GLY A 282 -13.91 0.00 -4.87
CA GLY A 282 -14.08 -1.40 -5.30
C GLY A 282 -13.91 -2.42 -4.17
N SER A 283 -13.76 -3.69 -4.53
CA SER A 283 -13.67 -4.82 -3.59
C SER A 283 -12.70 -5.90 -4.08
N ASN A 284 -12.19 -6.72 -3.16
CA ASN A 284 -11.33 -7.88 -3.44
C ASN A 284 -10.05 -7.54 -4.23
N GLY A 285 -9.40 -6.40 -3.93
CA GLY A 285 -8.17 -6.01 -4.60
C GLY A 285 -7.21 -5.23 -3.72
N GLY A 286 -6.38 -4.38 -4.31
CA GLY A 286 -5.40 -3.66 -3.51
C GLY A 286 -4.33 -2.91 -4.28
N HIS A 287 -3.42 -2.31 -3.51
CA HIS A 287 -2.30 -1.58 -4.07
C HIS A 287 -1.02 -1.75 -3.26
N ILE A 288 0.10 -1.64 -3.96
CA ILE A 288 1.39 -1.33 -3.35
C ILE A 288 1.75 0.09 -3.78
N PHE A 289 2.08 0.94 -2.81
CA PHE A 289 2.69 2.24 -3.03
C PHE A 289 4.13 2.14 -2.54
N ASP A 290 5.09 2.31 -3.44
CA ASP A 290 6.52 2.20 -3.15
C ASP A 290 7.22 3.51 -3.50
N ASN A 291 7.87 4.13 -2.53
CA ASN A 291 8.47 5.47 -2.68
C ASN A 291 7.48 6.53 -3.20
N CYS A 292 6.20 6.39 -2.85
CA CYS A 292 5.12 7.30 -3.25
C CYS A 292 4.86 8.38 -2.18
N VAL A 293 4.05 9.35 -2.55
CA VAL A 293 3.46 10.32 -1.60
C VAL A 293 1.95 10.36 -1.81
N LEU A 294 1.17 10.17 -0.75
CA LEU A 294 -0.28 10.32 -0.76
C LEU A 294 -0.66 11.61 -0.02
N LYS A 295 -1.29 12.55 -0.70
CA LYS A 295 -1.47 13.91 -0.19
C LYS A 295 -2.90 14.40 -0.34
N VAL A 296 -3.38 15.04 0.72
CA VAL A 296 -4.59 15.87 0.73
C VAL A 296 -4.14 17.30 1.02
N SER A 297 -3.98 18.13 -0.01
CA SER A 297 -3.44 19.50 0.14
C SER A 297 -4.47 20.53 0.60
N ALA A 298 -5.76 20.20 0.48
CA ALA A 298 -6.84 21.09 0.88
C ALA A 298 -6.84 21.34 2.40
N THR A 299 -7.39 22.47 2.82
CA THR A 299 -7.47 22.91 4.21
C THR A 299 -8.82 22.63 4.87
N GLY A 300 -9.78 22.01 4.18
CA GLY A 300 -11.01 21.53 4.80
C GLY A 300 -10.75 20.42 5.82
N SER A 301 -11.45 20.48 6.95
CA SER A 301 -11.18 19.64 8.12
C SER A 301 -11.64 18.20 7.98
N THR A 302 -12.45 17.86 6.98
CA THR A 302 -12.99 16.50 6.81
C THR A 302 -12.38 15.73 5.63
N GLY A 303 -11.43 16.33 4.91
CA GLY A 303 -10.66 15.63 3.88
C GLY A 303 -9.90 14.44 4.47
N ALA A 304 -9.69 13.39 3.68
CA ALA A 304 -9.09 12.15 4.19
C ALA A 304 -8.40 11.32 3.11
N ILE A 305 -7.47 10.48 3.57
CA ILE A 305 -6.85 9.42 2.77
C ILE A 305 -7.52 8.10 3.15
N PHE A 306 -8.31 7.55 2.24
CA PHE A 306 -8.94 6.24 2.41
C PHE A 306 -8.01 5.18 1.82
N LEU A 307 -7.29 4.47 2.69
CA LEU A 307 -6.32 3.45 2.27
C LEU A 307 -6.95 2.09 1.98
N THR A 308 -8.27 1.97 2.09
CA THR A 308 -9.02 0.73 1.83
C THR A 308 -10.37 1.09 1.26
N ALA A 309 -10.83 0.38 0.23
CA ALA A 309 -12.17 0.54 -0.32
C ALA A 309 -13.23 -0.18 0.55
N GLY A 310 -14.49 0.23 0.45
CA GLY A 310 -15.61 -0.43 1.12
C GLY A 310 -15.89 -1.79 0.49
N GLY A 311 -15.71 -2.87 1.25
CA GLY A 311 -15.85 -4.26 0.79
C GLY A 311 -14.84 -5.19 1.47
N ASN A 312 -15.08 -6.51 1.39
CA ASN A 312 -14.19 -7.52 1.98
C ASN A 312 -12.87 -7.63 1.19
N ASP A 313 -11.79 -8.03 1.88
CA ASP A 313 -10.48 -8.43 1.32
C ASP A 313 -9.68 -7.41 0.50
N ASN A 314 -9.76 -6.12 0.81
CA ASN A 314 -8.83 -5.14 0.26
C ASN A 314 -7.49 -5.11 1.01
N THR A 315 -6.36 -5.10 0.32
CA THR A 315 -5.02 -4.97 0.93
C THR A 315 -4.24 -3.80 0.35
N THR A 316 -3.76 -2.91 1.21
CA THR A 316 -2.92 -1.78 0.81
C THR A 316 -1.58 -1.85 1.52
N GLU A 317 -0.50 -1.79 0.76
CA GLU A 317 0.86 -1.72 1.29
C GLU A 317 1.50 -0.37 0.96
N LEU A 318 1.96 0.33 2.00
CA LEU A 318 2.75 1.54 1.91
C LEU A 318 4.21 1.18 2.23
N ARG A 319 5.08 1.22 1.24
CA ARG A 319 6.52 0.91 1.36
C ARG A 319 7.31 2.18 1.14
N ASN A 320 8.03 2.64 2.16
CA ASN A 320 8.73 3.93 2.13
C ASN A 320 7.86 5.07 1.54
N THR A 321 6.55 5.02 1.80
CA THR A 321 5.57 5.94 1.25
C THR A 321 5.15 6.92 2.33
N GLN A 322 5.10 8.19 1.97
CA GLN A 322 4.72 9.28 2.88
C GLN A 322 3.24 9.63 2.72
N VAL A 323 2.66 10.17 3.79
CA VAL A 323 1.35 10.83 3.73
C VAL A 323 1.49 12.30 4.11
N SER A 324 0.68 13.16 3.49
CA SER A 324 0.68 14.59 3.75
C SER A 324 -0.73 15.15 3.83
N PHE A 325 -0.94 16.08 4.77
CA PHE A 325 -2.25 16.69 5.02
C PHE A 325 -2.16 18.22 5.04
N GLY A 326 -3.26 18.88 4.72
CA GLY A 326 -3.38 20.34 4.75
C GLY A 326 -4.06 20.87 6.02
N ASN A 327 -4.75 20.03 6.80
CA ASN A 327 -5.47 20.45 8.01
C ASN A 327 -5.41 19.38 9.12
N THR A 328 -5.39 19.82 10.39
CA THR A 328 -5.33 18.94 11.56
C THR A 328 -6.58 18.07 11.77
N GLY A 329 -7.73 18.41 11.18
CA GLY A 329 -8.95 17.59 11.24
C GLY A 329 -8.95 16.39 10.29
N GLN A 330 -8.05 16.38 9.30
CA GLN A 330 -7.93 15.31 8.32
C GLN A 330 -7.34 14.05 8.96
N ARG A 331 -7.38 12.92 8.24
CA ARG A 331 -7.00 11.61 8.79
C ARG A 331 -6.73 10.57 7.71
N ILE A 332 -6.14 9.46 8.13
CA ILE A 332 -6.16 8.19 7.41
C ILE A 332 -7.42 7.44 7.84
N TYR A 333 -8.26 7.09 6.88
CA TYR A 333 -9.55 6.46 7.13
C TYR A 333 -9.60 5.03 6.58
N ILE A 334 -10.12 4.12 7.41
CA ILE A 334 -10.20 2.69 7.11
C ILE A 334 -11.68 2.27 7.01
N ASN A 335 -12.04 1.66 5.88
CA ASN A 335 -13.40 1.21 5.55
C ASN A 335 -13.54 -0.32 5.54
N GLY A 336 -12.44 -1.06 5.61
CA GLY A 336 -12.39 -2.51 5.40
C GLY A 336 -10.95 -2.99 5.29
N GLY A 337 -10.72 -4.30 5.20
CA GLY A 337 -9.44 -4.84 4.70
C GLY A 337 -8.22 -4.68 5.62
N LYS A 338 -7.02 -4.66 5.02
CA LYS A 338 -5.73 -4.68 5.70
C LYS A 338 -4.80 -3.60 5.15
N ILE A 339 -4.14 -2.88 6.05
CA ILE A 339 -3.10 -1.91 5.72
C ILE A 339 -1.78 -2.38 6.31
N LYS A 340 -0.74 -2.41 5.47
CA LYS A 340 0.64 -2.56 5.93
C LYS A 340 1.42 -1.30 5.59
N TRP A 341 2.06 -0.68 6.58
CA TRP A 341 2.94 0.45 6.38
C TRP A 341 4.34 0.08 6.86
N ILE A 342 5.29 0.01 5.94
CA ILE A 342 6.61 -0.54 6.22
C ILE A 342 7.73 0.38 5.74
N ASN A 343 8.80 0.43 6.54
CA ASN A 343 10.08 1.02 6.16
C ASN A 343 9.96 2.47 5.66
N THR A 344 9.26 3.33 6.42
CA THR A 344 9.10 4.75 6.09
C THR A 344 9.75 5.61 7.16
N ALA A 345 10.93 6.16 6.85
CA ALA A 345 11.74 6.94 7.79
C ALA A 345 11.18 8.35 8.11
N SER A 346 10.18 8.83 7.36
CA SER A 346 9.50 10.10 7.63
C SER A 346 8.06 10.04 7.12
N ALA A 347 7.17 9.48 7.94
CA ALA A 347 5.85 9.06 7.49
C ALA A 347 4.86 10.20 7.28
N LEU A 348 4.87 11.20 8.17
CA LEU A 348 3.89 12.28 8.21
C LEU A 348 4.53 13.59 7.76
N GLN A 349 3.95 14.19 6.73
CA GLN A 349 4.36 15.47 6.17
C GLN A 349 3.21 16.50 6.25
N GLY A 350 3.54 17.78 6.05
CA GLY A 350 2.55 18.86 6.10
C GLY A 350 1.93 19.07 7.50
N THR A 351 0.64 19.34 7.55
CA THR A 351 -0.10 19.58 8.80
C THR A 351 -0.51 18.27 9.45
N VAL A 352 0.12 17.88 10.56
CA VAL A 352 -0.16 16.57 11.20
C VAL A 352 -1.57 16.52 11.81
N PRO A 353 -2.40 15.51 11.44
CA PRO A 353 -3.71 15.24 12.04
C PRO A 353 -3.72 15.17 13.56
N ASN A 354 -4.77 15.72 14.19
CA ASN A 354 -5.04 15.54 15.62
C ASN A 354 -5.26 14.06 15.98
N THR A 355 -5.89 13.30 15.07
CA THR A 355 -5.99 11.85 15.17
C THR A 355 -5.64 11.23 13.83
N LEU A 356 -4.64 10.34 13.80
CA LEU A 356 -4.09 9.83 12.55
C LEU A 356 -4.95 8.72 11.93
N PHE A 357 -5.16 7.62 12.63
CA PHE A 357 -5.92 6.46 12.15
C PHE A 357 -7.33 6.45 12.70
N ASP A 358 -8.30 6.29 11.81
CA ASP A 358 -9.72 6.31 12.13
C ASP A 358 -10.52 5.34 11.24
N TRP A 359 -11.69 4.88 11.70
CA TRP A 359 -12.44 3.80 11.04
C TRP A 359 -13.90 4.15 10.79
N ASN A 360 -14.43 3.60 9.71
CA ASN A 360 -15.86 3.51 9.42
C ASN A 360 -16.31 2.08 9.10
N GLY A 361 -15.37 1.13 9.09
CA GLY A 361 -15.62 -0.30 8.98
C GLY A 361 -14.60 -1.09 9.79
N ALA A 362 -14.65 -2.42 9.68
CA ALA A 362 -13.61 -3.29 10.25
C ALA A 362 -12.28 -3.06 9.50
N GLY A 363 -11.18 -3.50 10.09
CA GLY A 363 -9.91 -3.52 9.35
C GLY A 363 -8.68 -3.51 10.25
N ASP A 364 -7.60 -4.07 9.72
CA ASP A 364 -6.34 -4.22 10.43
C ASP A 364 -5.28 -3.24 9.91
N ILE A 365 -4.47 -2.72 10.83
CA ILE A 365 -3.33 -1.86 10.52
C ILE A 365 -2.08 -2.49 11.13
N GLU A 366 -1.06 -2.64 10.30
CA GLU A 366 0.27 -3.06 10.72
C GLU A 366 1.32 -2.07 10.24
N CYS A 367 1.99 -1.42 11.19
CA CYS A 367 3.09 -0.51 10.95
C CYS A 367 4.40 -1.17 11.39
N ARG A 368 5.41 -1.25 10.52
CA ARG A 368 6.72 -1.82 10.84
C ARG A 368 7.87 -0.92 10.39
N GLY A 369 8.72 -0.45 11.30
CA GLY A 369 9.85 0.41 10.93
C GLY A 369 9.39 1.74 10.34
N VAL A 370 8.34 2.34 10.92
CA VAL A 370 7.74 3.61 10.47
C VAL A 370 8.03 4.70 11.50
N ASP A 371 8.49 5.87 11.05
CA ASP A 371 8.75 7.04 11.89
C ASP A 371 7.51 7.97 11.94
N PHE A 372 6.83 7.95 13.09
CA PHE A 372 5.70 8.81 13.46
C PHE A 372 6.08 9.96 14.39
N SER A 373 7.37 10.28 14.55
CA SER A 373 7.87 11.29 15.48
C SER A 373 7.36 12.72 15.23
N ALA A 374 6.79 12.98 14.06
CA ALA A 374 6.11 14.23 13.72
C ALA A 374 4.75 14.41 14.45
N ALA A 375 4.14 13.33 14.97
CA ALA A 375 2.92 13.39 15.76
C ALA A 375 3.21 13.88 17.19
N GLY A 376 3.43 15.19 17.35
CA GLY A 376 3.78 15.82 18.62
C GLY A 376 2.67 15.89 19.68
N ALA A 377 2.81 16.82 20.63
CA ALA A 377 1.84 17.03 21.68
C ALA A 377 0.43 17.36 21.13
N GLY A 378 -0.60 16.81 21.79
CA GLY A 378 -2.00 16.97 21.38
C GLY A 378 -2.42 16.11 20.18
N LYS A 379 -1.54 15.23 19.69
CA LYS A 379 -1.83 14.30 18.60
C LYS A 379 -2.08 12.89 19.14
N THR A 380 -2.97 12.16 18.47
CA THR A 380 -3.34 10.78 18.78
C THR A 380 -3.09 9.88 17.57
N LEU A 381 -2.47 8.71 17.76
CA LEU A 381 -2.26 7.80 16.64
C LEU A 381 -3.52 7.01 16.30
N VAL A 382 -4.19 6.43 17.29
CA VAL A 382 -5.30 5.49 17.09
C VAL A 382 -6.61 6.04 17.70
N ASN A 383 -7.63 6.20 16.86
CA ASN A 383 -8.99 6.54 17.30
C ASN A 383 -9.78 5.32 17.82
N ILE A 384 -10.91 5.57 18.48
CA ILE A 384 -11.79 4.56 19.09
C ILE A 384 -13.25 4.57 18.58
N THR A 385 -13.57 5.44 17.62
CA THR A 385 -14.94 5.76 17.15
C THR A 385 -15.78 4.59 16.63
N ALA A 386 -15.17 3.59 15.98
CA ALA A 386 -15.91 2.45 15.45
C ALA A 386 -16.15 1.37 16.53
N THR A 387 -17.21 0.56 16.40
CA THR A 387 -17.57 -0.52 17.34
C THR A 387 -17.41 -1.91 16.75
N VAL A 388 -16.64 -2.03 15.68
CA VAL A 388 -16.35 -3.26 14.95
C VAL A 388 -14.94 -3.77 15.24
N SER A 389 -14.72 -5.07 15.01
CA SER A 389 -13.43 -5.73 15.25
C SER A 389 -12.31 -5.10 14.43
N ARG A 390 -11.27 -4.62 15.12
CA ARG A 390 -10.12 -3.94 14.54
C ARG A 390 -8.87 -4.29 15.31
N ARG A 391 -7.76 -4.41 14.60
CA ARG A 391 -6.44 -4.62 15.20
C ARG A 391 -5.42 -3.64 14.66
N VAL A 392 -4.64 -3.05 15.55
CA VAL A 392 -3.55 -2.14 15.22
C VAL A 392 -2.27 -2.61 15.87
N ARG A 393 -1.21 -2.75 15.07
CA ARG A 393 0.10 -3.17 15.55
C ARG A 393 1.18 -2.23 15.05
N PHE A 394 2.00 -1.75 15.97
CA PHE A 394 3.22 -1.01 15.68
C PHE A 394 4.41 -1.87 16.12
N HIS A 395 5.32 -2.14 15.20
CA HIS A 395 6.55 -2.87 15.46
C HIS A 395 7.73 -2.02 15.04
N ASP A 396 8.71 -1.86 15.92
CA ASP A 396 9.96 -1.15 15.59
C ASP A 396 9.72 0.27 15.06
N CYS A 397 8.67 0.94 15.56
CA CYS A 397 8.27 2.27 15.12
C CYS A 397 8.84 3.35 16.03
N LYS A 398 9.27 4.46 15.42
CA LYS A 398 9.68 5.65 16.17
C LYS A 398 8.48 6.56 16.41
N LEU A 399 8.28 6.97 17.67
CA LEU A 399 7.16 7.78 18.11
C LEU A 399 7.65 9.13 18.65
N ASN A 400 6.75 10.12 18.74
CA ASN A 400 7.04 11.32 19.54
C ASN A 400 6.84 11.01 21.03
N ALA A 401 7.63 11.61 21.92
CA ALA A 401 7.49 11.39 23.36
C ALA A 401 6.15 11.88 23.93
N SER A 402 5.52 12.87 23.30
CA SER A 402 4.25 13.46 23.75
C SER A 402 3.03 12.98 22.96
N VAL A 403 3.18 11.98 22.09
CA VAL A 403 2.05 11.45 21.32
C VAL A 403 1.14 10.61 22.22
N THR A 404 -0.17 10.79 22.07
CA THR A 404 -1.13 9.85 22.62
C THR A 404 -1.19 8.61 21.71
N LYS A 405 -0.79 7.45 22.22
CA LYS A 405 -0.80 6.19 21.45
C LYS A 405 -2.23 5.82 21.00
N VAL A 406 -3.19 5.87 21.93
CA VAL A 406 -4.60 5.49 21.70
C VAL A 406 -5.51 6.47 22.45
N ALA A 407 -6.63 6.86 21.84
CA ALA A 407 -7.65 7.65 22.51
C ALA A 407 -8.25 6.90 23.73
N SER A 408 -8.80 7.64 24.70
CA SER A 408 -9.42 7.07 25.91
C SER A 408 -10.72 6.32 25.59
N ASN A 409 -11.19 5.48 26.54
CA ASN A 409 -12.45 4.71 26.46
C ASN A 409 -12.48 3.63 25.36
N VAL A 410 -11.41 2.84 25.29
CA VAL A 410 -11.19 1.80 24.28
C VAL A 410 -12.35 0.78 24.28
N PRO A 411 -13.03 0.53 23.16
CA PRO A 411 -14.10 -0.46 23.06
C PRO A 411 -13.54 -1.90 23.04
N SER A 412 -14.37 -2.90 23.37
CA SER A 412 -13.97 -4.32 23.39
C SER A 412 -13.48 -4.84 22.04
N ALA A 413 -13.92 -4.23 20.95
CA ALA A 413 -13.59 -4.65 19.59
C ALA A 413 -12.28 -4.04 19.04
N LEU A 414 -11.48 -3.35 19.87
CA LEU A 414 -10.21 -2.74 19.46
C LEU A 414 -9.01 -3.33 20.21
N ASP A 415 -8.11 -3.93 19.44
CA ASP A 415 -6.82 -4.40 19.91
C ASP A 415 -5.71 -3.46 19.41
N VAL A 416 -4.98 -2.79 20.32
CA VAL A 416 -3.79 -2.01 19.97
C VAL A 416 -2.55 -2.53 20.68
N ASP A 417 -1.52 -2.86 19.90
CA ASP A 417 -0.21 -3.27 20.42
C ASP A 417 0.92 -2.42 19.82
N PHE A 418 1.91 -2.12 20.66
CA PHE A 418 3.19 -1.51 20.32
C PHE A 418 4.30 -2.42 20.82
N TYR A 419 5.19 -2.85 19.94
CA TYR A 419 6.36 -3.66 20.29
C TYR A 419 7.62 -2.93 19.83
N ARG A 420 8.56 -2.73 20.74
CA ARG A 420 9.83 -2.01 20.51
C ARG A 420 9.58 -0.67 19.80
N SER A 421 8.53 0.03 20.24
CA SER A 421 8.05 1.25 19.60
C SER A 421 7.92 2.36 20.63
N GLY A 422 8.65 3.45 20.44
CA GLY A 422 8.84 4.50 21.42
C GLY A 422 9.60 5.70 20.86
N SER A 423 9.87 6.68 21.71
CA SER A 423 10.56 7.92 21.34
C SER A 423 12.08 7.89 21.59
N SER A 424 12.55 6.92 22.37
CA SER A 424 13.95 6.74 22.73
C SER A 424 14.57 5.55 22.00
N GLY A 425 15.91 5.50 21.96
CA GLY A 425 16.67 4.40 21.36
C GLY A 425 16.74 3.16 22.25
N VAL A 426 15.63 2.74 22.86
CA VAL A 426 15.58 1.54 23.72
C VAL A 426 14.84 0.41 23.02
N ASN A 427 15.08 -0.83 23.43
CA ASN A 427 14.62 -2.05 22.76
C ASN A 427 13.47 -2.76 23.48
N TYR A 428 12.97 -2.21 24.59
CA TYR A 428 12.02 -2.86 25.48
C TYR A 428 10.66 -2.14 25.57
N ASN A 429 10.45 -1.02 24.87
CA ASN A 429 9.15 -0.34 24.90
C ASN A 429 8.05 -1.27 24.42
N ILE A 430 7.03 -1.46 25.24
CA ILE A 430 5.88 -2.27 24.92
C ILE A 430 4.63 -1.55 25.44
N ASN A 431 3.61 -1.45 24.61
CA ASN A 431 2.29 -1.04 25.07
C ASN A 431 1.25 -1.99 24.52
N ARG A 432 0.33 -2.40 25.37
CA ARG A 432 -0.89 -3.08 24.96
C ARG A 432 -2.07 -2.33 25.55
N THR A 433 -3.02 -2.00 24.70
CA THR A 433 -4.24 -1.29 25.09
C THR A 433 -5.46 -2.08 24.63
N ARG A 434 -6.38 -2.35 25.56
CA ARG A 434 -7.64 -3.06 25.37
C ARG A 434 -8.73 -2.38 26.22
N LEU A 435 -10.00 -2.78 26.06
CA LEU A 435 -11.08 -2.34 26.97
C LEU A 435 -10.77 -2.70 28.43
N GLN A 436 -10.21 -3.89 28.63
CA GLN A 436 -9.89 -4.45 29.95
C GLN A 436 -8.78 -3.67 30.66
N GLY A 437 -7.92 -2.95 29.94
CA GLY A 437 -6.83 -2.21 30.56
C GLY A 437 -5.67 -1.93 29.64
N THR A 438 -4.58 -1.48 30.25
CA THR A 438 -3.32 -1.19 29.59
C THR A 438 -2.17 -1.96 30.22
N LEU A 439 -1.16 -2.23 29.40
CA LEU A 439 0.16 -2.68 29.84
C LEU A 439 1.18 -1.73 29.24
N ASP A 440 2.12 -1.28 30.06
CA ASP A 440 3.30 -0.51 29.65
C ASP A 440 4.57 -1.11 30.29
N GLU A 441 5.74 -0.81 29.71
CA GLU A 441 7.02 -1.11 30.36
C GLU A 441 7.21 -0.32 31.66
N GLU A 442 7.88 -0.93 32.65
CA GLU A 442 8.27 -0.30 33.91
C GLU A 442 9.74 -0.59 34.20
N THR A 443 10.47 0.43 34.66
CA THR A 443 11.93 0.38 34.88
C THR A 443 12.32 0.66 36.34
N THR A 444 11.36 1.09 37.18
CA THR A 444 11.60 1.46 38.58
C THR A 444 11.06 0.40 39.55
N ILE A 445 9.82 -0.04 39.37
CA ILE A 445 9.19 -1.08 40.19
C ILE A 445 9.48 -2.45 39.55
N ILE A 446 10.70 -2.90 39.75
CA ILE A 446 11.25 -4.10 39.13
C ILE A 446 11.72 -5.11 40.17
N ARG A 447 11.77 -6.40 39.81
CA ARG A 447 12.32 -7.45 40.66
C ARG A 447 13.85 -7.44 40.57
N THR A 448 14.53 -7.45 41.71
CA THR A 448 15.99 -7.63 41.74
C THR A 448 16.37 -8.98 41.14
N GLY A 449 17.22 -9.00 40.11
CA GLY A 449 17.58 -10.22 39.37
C GLY A 449 16.49 -10.75 38.42
N GLY A 450 15.42 -9.99 38.22
CA GLY A 450 14.31 -10.29 37.31
C GLY A 450 14.65 -10.09 35.83
N ALA A 451 13.60 -9.86 35.03
CA ALA A 451 13.74 -9.54 33.62
C ALA A 451 14.61 -8.29 33.40
N ASN A 452 15.42 -8.33 32.35
CA ASN A 452 16.29 -7.23 31.93
C ASN A 452 16.67 -7.39 30.45
N ASP A 453 17.14 -6.32 29.83
CA ASP A 453 17.67 -6.30 28.45
C ASP A 453 19.19 -6.49 28.39
N GLY A 454 19.82 -6.96 29.48
CA GLY A 454 21.26 -7.02 29.69
C GLY A 454 21.85 -5.80 30.40
N THR A 455 21.09 -4.70 30.52
CA THR A 455 21.54 -3.47 31.20
C THR A 455 20.48 -2.92 32.17
N THR A 456 19.25 -2.76 31.69
CA THR A 456 18.11 -2.17 32.39
C THR A 456 17.22 -3.28 32.94
N GLY A 457 16.90 -3.22 34.22
CA GLY A 457 15.89 -4.11 34.82
C GLY A 457 14.48 -3.68 34.42
N LEU A 458 13.61 -4.66 34.19
CA LEU A 458 12.31 -4.45 33.54
C LEU A 458 11.21 -5.24 34.25
N SER A 459 10.00 -4.67 34.21
CA SER A 459 8.75 -5.36 34.57
C SER A 459 7.62 -4.86 33.67
N TRP A 460 6.48 -5.55 33.71
CA TRP A 460 5.26 -5.08 33.07
C TRP A 460 4.33 -4.45 34.09
N LYS A 461 3.93 -3.21 33.82
CA LYS A 461 2.90 -2.51 34.59
C LYS A 461 1.56 -2.73 33.91
N ILE A 462 0.69 -3.49 34.55
CA ILE A 462 -0.68 -3.75 34.09
C ILE A 462 -1.62 -2.87 34.90
N ILE A 463 -2.40 -2.03 34.22
CA ILE A 463 -3.46 -1.21 34.82
C ILE A 463 -4.79 -1.72 34.27
N THR A 464 -5.61 -2.28 35.14
CA THR A 464 -6.94 -2.79 34.78
C THR A 464 -7.98 -1.67 34.87
N GLY A 465 -8.94 -1.69 33.95
CA GLY A 465 -10.10 -0.80 33.96
C GLY A 465 -11.21 -1.27 34.90
N THR A 466 -12.38 -0.65 34.79
CA THR A 466 -13.59 -1.07 35.53
C THR A 466 -14.34 -2.21 34.84
N SER A 467 -14.08 -2.45 33.55
CA SER A 467 -14.78 -3.43 32.72
C SER A 467 -14.16 -4.84 32.74
N VAL A 468 -13.16 -5.09 33.59
CA VAL A 468 -12.55 -6.41 33.74
C VAL A 468 -13.39 -7.32 34.63
N SER A 469 -13.29 -8.61 34.37
CA SER A 469 -13.84 -9.64 35.24
C SER A 469 -13.04 -10.93 35.10
N PHE A 470 -13.32 -11.92 35.95
CA PHE A 470 -12.70 -13.24 35.80
C PHE A 470 -12.99 -13.87 34.43
N SER A 471 -14.17 -13.62 33.86
CA SER A 471 -14.55 -14.12 32.53
C SER A 471 -13.94 -13.32 31.39
N GLU A 472 -13.63 -12.04 31.63
CA GLU A 472 -13.09 -11.10 30.65
C GLU A 472 -11.86 -10.37 31.24
N PRO A 473 -10.76 -11.09 31.50
CA PRO A 473 -9.56 -10.51 32.08
C PRO A 473 -8.78 -9.71 31.05
N PHE A 474 -7.94 -8.78 31.52
CA PHE A 474 -6.86 -8.27 30.70
C PHE A 474 -5.82 -9.36 30.47
N GLU A 475 -5.47 -9.61 29.21
CA GLU A 475 -4.43 -10.58 28.82
C GLU A 475 -3.16 -9.88 28.32
N ALA A 476 -2.07 -10.09 29.05
CA ALA A 476 -0.74 -9.62 28.64
C ALA A 476 -0.20 -10.41 27.43
N PRO A 477 0.78 -9.88 26.67
CA PRO A 477 1.51 -10.67 25.69
C PRO A 477 2.11 -11.94 26.33
N PRO A 478 2.21 -13.06 25.60
CA PRO A 478 2.74 -14.28 26.17
C PRO A 478 4.23 -14.14 26.51
N ILE A 479 4.62 -14.67 27.66
CA ILE A 479 6.02 -14.91 27.99
C ILE A 479 6.41 -16.25 27.39
N ALA A 480 7.39 -16.25 26.48
CA ALA A 480 7.92 -17.47 25.90
C ALA A 480 9.12 -17.97 26.71
N VAL A 481 9.05 -19.21 27.22
CA VAL A 481 10.17 -19.87 27.93
C VAL A 481 10.42 -21.24 27.32
N TRP A 482 11.69 -21.57 27.04
CA TRP A 482 12.04 -22.89 26.54
C TRP A 482 12.01 -23.93 27.66
N ASN A 483 11.36 -25.07 27.41
CA ASN A 483 11.33 -26.22 28.31
C ASN A 483 12.05 -27.43 27.70
N ASP A 484 13.02 -27.97 28.45
CA ASP A 484 13.76 -29.17 28.11
C ASP A 484 13.25 -30.45 28.79
N THR A 485 12.35 -30.34 29.76
CA THR A 485 11.83 -31.48 30.53
C THR A 485 10.71 -32.19 29.75
N THR A 486 10.67 -33.52 29.81
CA THR A 486 9.66 -34.35 29.15
C THR A 486 9.27 -35.51 30.06
N GLY A 487 7.98 -35.85 30.12
CA GLY A 487 7.43 -36.94 30.92
C GLY A 487 7.50 -36.72 32.43
N SER A 488 7.91 -35.54 32.90
CA SER A 488 8.04 -35.19 34.33
C SER A 488 7.37 -33.85 34.61
N SER A 489 6.91 -33.67 35.85
CA SER A 489 6.25 -32.44 36.28
C SER A 489 7.23 -31.26 36.25
N VAL A 490 6.79 -30.15 35.68
CA VAL A 490 7.48 -28.86 35.66
C VAL A 490 6.54 -27.84 36.29
N THR A 491 7.08 -26.96 37.12
CA THR A 491 6.34 -25.82 37.66
C THR A 491 6.86 -24.52 37.06
N VAL A 492 5.98 -23.75 36.44
CA VAL A 492 6.24 -22.36 36.06
C VAL A 492 5.91 -21.47 37.25
N THR A 493 6.80 -20.54 37.57
CA THR A 493 6.55 -19.46 38.54
C THR A 493 6.72 -18.09 37.87
N VAL A 494 5.74 -17.21 38.09
CA VAL A 494 5.80 -15.79 37.73
C VAL A 494 5.61 -14.95 38.98
N GLU A 495 6.49 -13.97 39.17
CA GLU A 495 6.56 -13.11 40.34
C GLU A 495 5.87 -11.77 40.08
N GLY A 496 5.20 -11.20 41.09
CA GLY A 496 4.58 -9.89 40.96
C GLY A 496 4.42 -9.13 42.28
N ILE A 497 4.06 -7.86 42.16
CA ILE A 497 3.79 -6.96 43.28
C ILE A 497 2.63 -6.02 42.96
N TRP A 498 1.77 -5.70 43.94
CA TRP A 498 0.58 -4.87 43.74
C TRP A 498 0.13 -4.11 45.00
N GLY A 499 -0.67 -3.06 44.82
CA GLY A 499 -1.07 -2.12 45.89
C GLY A 499 -2.27 -2.51 46.75
N GLY A 500 -2.77 -3.76 46.69
CA GLY A 500 -4.05 -4.15 47.33
C GLY A 500 -4.00 -4.42 48.83
N GLY A 501 -2.88 -4.19 49.51
CA GLY A 501 -2.69 -4.44 50.95
C GLY A 501 -2.51 -5.93 51.30
N ALA A 502 -3.42 -6.81 50.86
CA ALA A 502 -3.27 -8.26 50.94
C ALA A 502 -2.67 -8.83 49.63
N VAL A 503 -2.24 -10.10 49.64
CA VAL A 503 -1.94 -10.81 48.37
C VAL A 503 -3.22 -10.92 47.54
N PRO A 504 -3.15 -10.87 46.20
CA PRO A 504 -4.33 -11.02 45.35
C PRO A 504 -4.83 -12.46 45.43
N ASN A 505 -6.10 -12.67 45.08
CA ASN A 505 -6.65 -14.00 44.90
C ASN A 505 -6.37 -14.54 43.49
N ASN A 506 -6.53 -15.86 43.32
CA ASN A 506 -6.39 -16.55 42.03
C ASN A 506 -7.54 -16.27 41.03
N ASP A 507 -8.47 -15.39 41.38
CA ASP A 507 -9.44 -14.78 40.46
C ASP A 507 -9.20 -13.27 40.25
N ASP A 508 -8.26 -12.66 40.99
CA ASP A 508 -7.82 -11.28 40.78
C ASP A 508 -6.73 -11.21 39.69
N ILE A 509 -5.78 -12.15 39.73
CA ILE A 509 -4.71 -12.33 38.74
C ILE A 509 -4.25 -13.79 38.72
N TRP A 510 -3.94 -14.35 37.54
CA TRP A 510 -3.42 -15.71 37.40
C TRP A 510 -2.55 -15.86 36.14
N ILE A 511 -1.93 -17.03 36.01
CA ILE A 511 -1.27 -17.46 34.77
C ILE A 511 -2.01 -18.62 34.13
N GLU A 512 -2.05 -18.60 32.80
CA GLU A 512 -2.37 -19.73 31.94
C GLU A 512 -1.11 -20.13 31.17
N VAL A 513 -0.76 -21.41 31.21
CA VAL A 513 0.44 -21.96 30.57
C VAL A 513 0.02 -22.90 29.46
N GLU A 514 0.40 -22.55 28.24
CA GLU A 514 0.33 -23.43 27.07
C GLU A 514 1.61 -24.26 26.98
N TYR A 515 1.46 -25.58 26.87
CA TYR A 515 2.57 -26.53 26.80
C TYR A 515 2.26 -27.71 25.87
N LEU A 516 3.29 -28.40 25.38
CA LEU A 516 3.14 -29.59 24.55
C LEU A 516 2.84 -30.83 25.41
N GLY A 517 1.55 -31.11 25.63
CA GLY A 517 1.09 -32.22 26.47
C GLY A 517 0.92 -33.56 25.75
N SER A 518 1.08 -33.60 24.43
CA SER A 518 1.03 -34.83 23.62
C SER A 518 2.44 -35.23 23.17
N ASN A 519 2.75 -36.53 23.19
CA ASN A 519 3.99 -37.07 22.61
C ASN A 519 3.86 -37.36 21.11
N THR A 520 2.65 -37.39 20.56
CA THR A 520 2.38 -37.77 19.15
C THR A 520 2.07 -36.58 18.24
N SER A 521 1.82 -35.39 18.80
CA SER A 521 1.41 -34.22 18.03
C SER A 521 1.79 -32.93 18.75
N PRO A 522 1.92 -31.80 18.03
CA PRO A 522 2.12 -30.48 18.64
C PRO A 522 0.83 -29.92 19.27
N LEU A 523 -0.11 -30.78 19.70
CA LEU A 523 -1.35 -30.36 20.33
C LEU A 523 -1.05 -29.76 21.70
N ALA A 524 -1.36 -28.49 21.86
CA ALA A 524 -1.20 -27.78 23.12
C ALA A 524 -2.14 -28.35 24.20
N SER A 525 -1.65 -28.35 25.43
CA SER A 525 -2.41 -28.53 26.67
C SER A 525 -2.29 -27.26 27.50
N LEU A 526 -3.31 -26.98 28.31
CA LEU A 526 -3.38 -25.79 29.15
C LEU A 526 -3.33 -26.16 30.62
N ALA A 527 -2.51 -25.47 31.39
CA ALA A 527 -2.53 -25.48 32.85
C ALA A 527 -2.81 -24.06 33.36
N SER A 528 -3.57 -23.93 34.43
CA SER A 528 -3.93 -22.61 34.97
C SER A 528 -3.70 -22.57 36.48
N SER A 529 -3.27 -21.42 36.98
CA SER A 529 -3.24 -21.14 38.42
C SER A 529 -4.53 -20.51 38.94
N ALA A 530 -5.55 -20.34 38.07
CA ALA A 530 -6.85 -19.78 38.44
C ALA A 530 -7.63 -20.70 39.38
N LYS A 531 -8.75 -20.20 39.91
CA LYS A 531 -9.79 -21.05 40.49
C LYS A 531 -10.30 -22.08 39.47
N ALA A 532 -10.74 -23.23 39.95
CA ALA A 532 -11.06 -24.40 39.11
C ALA A 532 -12.18 -24.12 38.08
N ASP A 533 -13.17 -23.33 38.46
CA ASP A 533 -14.30 -22.97 37.61
C ASP A 533 -14.98 -21.68 38.11
N LEU A 534 -16.08 -21.28 37.46
CA LEU A 534 -16.83 -20.06 37.80
C LEU A 534 -17.51 -20.11 39.17
N LEU A 535 -17.85 -21.30 39.67
CA LEU A 535 -18.55 -21.55 40.95
C LEU A 535 -17.58 -21.80 42.11
N ALA A 536 -16.33 -22.16 41.81
CA ALA A 536 -15.28 -22.33 42.81
C ALA A 536 -15.04 -21.02 43.59
N SER A 537 -14.87 -21.16 44.91
CA SER A 537 -14.42 -20.04 45.75
C SER A 537 -12.99 -19.66 45.39
N SER A 538 -12.68 -18.37 45.42
CA SER A 538 -11.31 -17.92 45.20
C SER A 538 -10.42 -18.15 46.41
N ALA A 539 -9.12 -18.26 46.15
CA ALA A 539 -8.10 -18.49 47.16
C ALA A 539 -6.97 -17.47 46.99
N ALA A 540 -6.40 -17.03 48.12
CA ALA A 540 -5.25 -16.14 48.14
C ALA A 540 -4.04 -16.80 47.42
N LEU A 541 -3.36 -16.02 46.58
CA LEU A 541 -2.09 -16.44 45.99
C LEU A 541 -1.00 -16.55 47.07
N ALA A 542 0.02 -17.35 46.78
CA ALA A 542 1.17 -17.47 47.67
C ALA A 542 1.96 -16.15 47.74
N SER A 543 2.45 -15.81 48.93
CA SER A 543 3.37 -14.69 49.10
C SER A 543 4.73 -14.96 48.47
N SER A 544 5.40 -13.90 48.03
CA SER A 544 6.75 -13.96 47.48
C SER A 544 7.77 -13.34 48.41
N SER A 545 8.94 -13.96 48.49
CA SER A 545 10.12 -13.45 49.20
C SER A 545 11.03 -12.59 48.32
N ALA A 546 10.72 -12.44 47.03
CA ALA A 546 11.55 -11.69 46.10
C ALA A 546 11.73 -10.22 46.50
N THR A 547 12.88 -9.64 46.15
CA THR A 547 13.16 -8.21 46.38
C THR A 547 12.67 -7.39 45.19
N TRP A 548 12.00 -6.27 45.47
CA TRP A 548 11.37 -5.40 44.47
C TRP A 548 11.68 -3.93 44.76
N GLY A 549 11.73 -3.09 43.73
CA GLY A 549 11.92 -1.64 43.81
C GLY A 549 10.74 -0.83 44.40
N GLY A 550 9.83 -1.46 45.14
CA GLY A 550 8.64 -0.83 45.71
C GLY A 550 8.17 -1.51 47.01
N SER A 551 7.33 -0.82 47.80
CA SER A 551 6.86 -1.27 49.12
C SER A 551 5.47 -1.92 49.11
N THR A 552 5.03 -2.39 47.96
CA THR A 552 3.70 -3.00 47.75
C THR A 552 3.69 -4.50 48.12
N THR A 553 2.51 -5.13 48.09
CA THR A 553 2.36 -6.53 48.52
C THR A 553 2.85 -7.49 47.43
N LYS A 554 3.73 -8.41 47.78
CA LYS A 554 4.40 -9.34 46.86
C LYS A 554 3.67 -10.67 46.77
N PHE A 555 3.53 -11.20 45.57
CA PHE A 555 2.85 -12.47 45.31
C PHE A 555 3.56 -13.26 44.22
N LYS A 556 3.23 -14.55 44.11
CA LYS A 556 3.67 -15.41 43.01
C LYS A 556 2.50 -16.24 42.47
N MET A 557 2.53 -16.47 41.16
CA MET A 557 1.59 -17.32 40.44
C MET A 557 2.34 -18.56 39.99
N THR A 558 1.78 -19.74 40.26
CA THR A 558 2.42 -21.02 39.95
C THR A 558 1.46 -21.97 39.28
N ALA A 559 1.91 -22.62 38.20
CA ALA A 559 1.18 -23.69 37.52
C ALA A 559 2.10 -24.88 37.29
N THR A 560 1.66 -26.07 37.67
CA THR A 560 2.40 -27.33 37.52
C THR A 560 1.74 -28.18 36.44
N PHE A 561 2.54 -28.73 35.54
CA PHE A 561 2.08 -29.53 34.40
C PHE A 561 3.15 -30.53 33.99
N THR A 562 2.83 -31.46 33.08
CA THR A 562 3.77 -32.52 32.63
C THR A 562 3.91 -32.48 31.10
N PRO A 563 4.91 -31.78 30.57
CA PRO A 563 5.18 -31.76 29.13
C PRO A 563 5.51 -33.15 28.61
N GLN A 564 5.03 -33.48 27.42
CA GLN A 564 5.37 -34.73 26.71
C GLN A 564 6.34 -34.50 25.54
N GLN A 565 6.71 -33.24 25.28
CA GLN A 565 7.75 -32.85 24.33
C GLN A 565 8.53 -31.63 24.84
N LYS A 566 9.76 -31.48 24.37
CA LYS A 566 10.55 -30.24 24.53
C LYS A 566 9.98 -29.15 23.62
N GLY A 567 10.07 -27.89 24.05
CA GLY A 567 9.61 -26.77 23.24
C GLY A 567 9.31 -25.51 24.03
N TRP A 568 8.75 -24.52 23.33
CA TRP A 568 8.29 -23.28 23.96
C TRP A 568 7.06 -23.51 24.81
N LEU A 569 7.12 -23.00 26.04
CA LEU A 569 5.96 -22.73 26.88
C LEU A 569 5.53 -21.29 26.62
N LEU A 570 4.22 -21.06 26.48
CA LEU A 570 3.66 -19.71 26.41
C LEU A 570 2.86 -19.45 27.69
N VAL A 571 3.34 -18.49 28.49
CA VAL A 571 2.72 -18.11 29.76
C VAL A 571 1.96 -16.81 29.57
N TYR A 572 0.64 -16.88 29.70
CA TYR A 572 -0.27 -15.75 29.59
C TYR A 572 -0.63 -15.26 31.00
N ILE A 573 -0.38 -13.99 31.26
CA ILE A 573 -0.81 -13.35 32.51
C ILE A 573 -2.21 -12.77 32.28
N LYS A 574 -3.14 -13.11 33.18
CA LYS A 574 -4.53 -12.67 33.17
C LYS A 574 -4.81 -11.85 34.42
N ALA A 575 -5.27 -10.61 34.26
CA ALA A 575 -5.61 -9.71 35.37
C ALA A 575 -7.09 -9.30 35.30
N ALA A 576 -7.84 -9.59 36.36
CA ALA A 576 -9.30 -9.44 36.40
C ALA A 576 -9.81 -8.56 37.54
N LYS A 577 -8.95 -8.19 38.50
CA LYS A 577 -9.35 -7.30 39.59
C LYS A 577 -9.50 -5.88 39.07
N ALA A 578 -10.73 -5.34 39.12
CA ALA A 578 -11.03 -4.01 38.60
C ALA A 578 -10.21 -2.89 39.25
N SER A 579 -9.91 -1.86 38.45
CA SER A 579 -9.27 -0.61 38.87
C SER A 579 -7.98 -0.81 39.67
N SER A 580 -7.20 -1.82 39.31
CA SER A 580 -5.99 -2.22 40.04
C SER A 580 -4.74 -2.15 39.17
N THR A 581 -3.60 -1.90 39.82
CA THR A 581 -2.28 -1.89 39.19
C THR A 581 -1.45 -3.07 39.69
N PHE A 582 -0.96 -3.87 38.75
CA PHE A 582 -0.04 -4.98 38.99
C PHE A 582 1.29 -4.69 38.31
N TYR A 583 2.39 -5.06 38.96
CA TYR A 583 3.71 -5.09 38.37
C TYR A 583 4.16 -6.55 38.32
N VAL A 584 4.48 -7.05 37.12
CA VAL A 584 4.79 -8.46 36.91
C VAL A 584 6.16 -8.61 36.28
N ASP A 585 7.00 -9.48 36.84
CA ASP A 585 8.29 -9.83 36.26
C ASP A 585 8.06 -10.85 35.16
N TYR A 586 8.31 -10.46 33.91
CA TYR A 586 8.13 -11.33 32.76
C TYR A 586 9.27 -12.35 32.58
N LYS A 587 10.18 -12.47 33.55
CA LYS A 587 11.11 -13.59 33.67
C LYS A 587 10.48 -14.74 34.44
N ALA A 588 9.73 -15.58 33.73
CA ALA A 588 9.19 -16.82 34.28
C ALA A 588 10.30 -17.85 34.56
N THR A 589 10.21 -18.55 35.69
CA THR A 589 11.18 -19.58 36.11
C THR A 589 10.57 -20.97 36.08
N LEU A 590 11.33 -21.95 35.60
CA LEU A 590 10.96 -23.38 35.60
C LEU A 590 11.68 -24.10 36.74
N SER A 591 10.97 -24.99 37.44
CA SER A 591 11.51 -25.87 38.48
C SER A 591 10.92 -27.25 38.45
#